data_AF-A0A2T0K3P3-F1
#
_entry.id   AF-A0A2T0K3P3-F1
#
_cell.length_a   1.000
_cell.length_b   1.000
_cell.length_c   1.000
_cell.angle_alpha   90.00
_cell.angle_beta   90.00
_cell.angle_gamma   90.00
#
_symmetry.space_group_name_H-M   'P 1'
#
loop_
_entity.id
_entity.type
_entity.pdbx_description
1 polymer ?
#
loop_
_entity_poly.entity_id
_entity_poly.type
_entity_poly.pdbx_seq_one_letter_code
_entity_poly.pdbx_strand_id
1 'polypeptide(L)'
;MRLWDAGDGTFLAALSTGGATTSALTFPAPGRLRTVTDGAVMEWNLDPDQVLTTICAGPIGTLTASEWQRYTGTTEVTASCP
;
A
#
# COMPACT_ATOMS: atom_id res chain seq x y z
N MET A 1 10.08 -5.29 4.36
CA MET A 1 10.00 -6.17 3.18
C MET A 1 10.22 -5.35 1.92
N ARG A 2 10.70 -5.92 0.82
CA ARG A 2 10.89 -5.21 -0.46
C ARG A 2 10.06 -5.88 -1.55
N LEU A 3 9.49 -5.07 -2.44
CA LEU A 3 8.70 -5.48 -3.59
C LEU A 3 9.50 -5.17 -4.86
N TRP A 4 9.56 -6.15 -5.75
CA TRP A 4 10.27 -6.09 -7.02
C TRP A 4 9.33 -6.53 -8.15
N ASP A 5 9.58 -5.98 -9.35
CA ASP A 5 9.00 -6.50 -10.58
C ASP A 5 9.71 -7.81 -10.93
N ALA A 6 8.94 -8.86 -11.21
CA ALA A 6 9.49 -10.19 -11.48
C ALA A 6 9.97 -10.37 -12.93
N GLY A 7 9.52 -9.52 -13.86
CA GLY A 7 9.87 -9.58 -15.28
C GLY A 7 11.26 -9.01 -15.55
N ASP A 8 11.61 -7.89 -14.91
CA ASP A 8 12.89 -7.20 -15.13
C ASP A 8 13.76 -7.04 -13.86
N GLY A 9 13.24 -7.39 -12.69
CA GLY A 9 13.95 -7.26 -11.41
C GLY A 9 13.98 -5.83 -10.86
N THR A 10 13.20 -4.92 -11.43
CA THR A 10 13.16 -3.51 -11.00
C THR A 10 12.62 -3.40 -9.58
N PHE A 11 13.24 -2.55 -8.77
CA PHE A 11 12.75 -2.24 -7.43
C PHE A 11 11.49 -1.37 -7.51
N LEU A 12 10.39 -1.85 -6.93
CA LEU A 12 9.11 -1.14 -6.93
C LEU A 12 8.89 -0.37 -5.64
N ALA A 13 9.00 -1.05 -4.48
CA ALA A 13 8.68 -0.41 -3.19
C ALA A 13 9.31 -1.12 -1.99
N ALA A 14 9.44 -0.37 -0.88
CA ALA A 14 9.71 -0.92 0.44
C ALA A 14 8.42 -0.97 1.25
N LEU A 15 7.99 -2.17 1.63
CA LEU A 15 6.82 -2.40 2.46
C LEU A 15 7.27 -2.41 3.94
N SER A 16 6.87 -1.37 4.67
CA SER A 16 7.24 -1.17 6.07
C SER A 16 6.22 -1.82 7.00
N THR A 17 6.69 -2.74 7.84
CA THR A 17 5.93 -3.35 8.93
C THR A 17 6.25 -2.73 10.29
N GLY A 18 6.91 -1.56 10.32
CA GLY A 18 7.26 -0.87 11.57
C GLY A 18 8.29 -1.61 12.43
N GLY A 19 9.14 -2.45 11.84
CA GLY A 19 10.14 -3.26 12.55
C GLY A 19 9.64 -4.64 12.99
N ALA A 20 8.36 -4.94 12.76
CA ALA A 20 7.78 -6.24 13.03
C ALA A 20 8.32 -7.32 12.09
N THR A 21 8.40 -8.56 12.58
CA THR A 21 8.96 -9.69 11.83
C THR A 21 7.88 -10.34 10.98
N THR A 22 8.12 -10.41 9.67
CA THR A 22 7.27 -11.15 8.74
C THR A 22 7.72 -12.60 8.68
N SER A 23 6.84 -13.53 9.05
CA SER A 23 7.14 -14.97 9.09
C SER A 23 6.65 -15.73 7.85
N ALA A 24 5.64 -15.21 7.16
CA ALA A 24 5.10 -15.82 5.95
C ALA A 24 4.49 -14.77 5.02
N LEU A 25 4.45 -15.08 3.73
CA LEU A 25 3.77 -14.27 2.72
C LEU A 25 3.12 -15.14 1.65
N THR A 26 2.07 -14.62 1.02
CA THR A 26 1.40 -15.25 -0.13
C THR A 26 0.71 -14.20 -1.00
N PHE A 27 0.58 -14.48 -2.30
CA PHE A 27 -0.18 -13.66 -3.25
C PHE A 27 -1.52 -14.34 -3.52
N PRO A 28 -2.59 -14.02 -2.77
CA PRO A 28 -3.89 -14.70 -2.92
C PRO A 28 -4.63 -14.33 -4.20
N ALA A 29 -4.31 -13.19 -4.82
CA ALA A 29 -4.91 -12.69 -6.05
C ALA A 29 -3.96 -11.68 -6.73
N PRO A 30 -4.16 -11.33 -8.01
CA PRO A 30 -3.40 -10.27 -8.68
C PRO A 30 -3.48 -8.96 -7.89
N GLY A 31 -2.33 -8.32 -7.67
CA GLY A 31 -2.25 -7.06 -6.91
C GLY A 31 -2.59 -7.19 -5.41
N ARG A 32 -2.71 -8.41 -4.87
CA ARG A 32 -2.93 -8.65 -3.44
C ARG A 32 -1.76 -9.42 -2.86
N LEU A 33 -1.30 -8.97 -1.70
CA LEU A 33 -0.30 -9.66 -0.90
C LEU A 33 -0.85 -9.83 0.51
N ARG A 34 -0.72 -11.03 1.07
CA ARG A 34 -1.00 -11.30 2.48
C ARG A 34 0.29 -11.68 3.17
N THR A 35 0.52 -11.12 4.34
CA THR A 35 1.67 -11.45 5.18
C THR A 35 1.22 -11.81 6.58
N VAL A 36 1.97 -12.69 7.23
CA VAL A 36 1.88 -12.90 8.68
C VAL A 36 3.02 -12.12 9.31
N THR A 37 2.69 -11.11 10.10
CA THR A 37 3.61 -10.17 10.72
C THR A 37 3.31 -10.14 12.22
N ASP A 38 4.28 -10.53 13.06
CA ASP A 38 4.11 -10.65 14.51
C ASP A 38 2.84 -11.41 14.94
N GLY A 39 2.48 -12.47 14.20
CA GLY A 39 1.29 -13.29 14.46
C GLY A 39 -0.03 -12.70 13.95
N ALA A 40 -0.03 -11.49 13.38
CA ALA A 40 -1.19 -10.89 12.74
C ALA A 40 -1.14 -11.08 11.22
N VAL A 41 -2.32 -11.27 10.60
CA VAL A 41 -2.45 -11.26 9.14
C VAL A 41 -2.62 -9.83 8.67
N MET A 42 -1.70 -9.36 7.83
CA MET A 42 -1.82 -8.08 7.13
C MET A 42 -2.14 -8.34 5.66
N GLU A 43 -3.08 -7.57 5.13
CA GLU A 43 -3.40 -7.56 3.70
C GLU A 43 -2.92 -6.26 3.07
N TRP A 44 -2.27 -6.39 1.92
CA TRP A 44 -1.69 -5.31 1.16
C TRP A 44 -2.36 -5.27 -0.21
N ASN A 45 -2.84 -4.09 -0.60
CA ASN A 45 -3.24 -3.80 -1.97
C ASN A 45 -2.04 -3.17 -2.70
N LEU A 46 -1.56 -3.83 -3.74
CA LEU A 46 -0.41 -3.44 -4.53
C LEU A 46 -0.80 -2.75 -5.85
N ASP A 47 -2.09 -2.49 -6.06
CA ASP A 47 -2.64 -1.79 -7.23
C ASP A 47 -2.96 -0.33 -6.82
N PRO A 48 -2.10 0.64 -7.18
CA PRO A 48 -2.29 2.04 -6.80
C PRO A 48 -3.60 2.63 -7.32
N ASP A 49 -4.04 2.25 -8.52
CA ASP A 49 -5.25 2.79 -9.14
C ASP A 49 -6.50 2.29 -8.43
N GLN A 50 -6.49 1.02 -8.03
CA GLN A 50 -7.58 0.46 -7.23
C GLN A 50 -7.60 1.05 -5.82
N VAL A 51 -6.43 1.27 -5.20
CA VAL A 51 -6.34 1.93 -3.89
C VAL A 51 -6.90 3.34 -3.99
N LEU A 52 -6.50 4.13 -4.98
CA LEU A 52 -7.01 5.48 -5.20
C LEU A 52 -8.52 5.48 -5.43
N THR A 53 -9.04 4.62 -6.30
CA THR A 53 -10.49 4.49 -6.55
C THR A 53 -11.26 4.19 -5.27
N THR A 54 -10.77 3.25 -4.46
CA THR A 54 -11.40 2.86 -3.20
C THR A 54 -11.38 4.02 -2.20
N ILE A 55 -10.26 4.73 -2.10
CA ILE A 55 -10.16 5.86 -1.18
C ILE A 55 -11.07 7.00 -1.64
N CYS A 56 -11.05 7.35 -2.92
CA CYS A 56 -11.86 8.44 -3.49
C CYS A 56 -13.36 8.18 -3.43
N ALA A 57 -13.79 6.92 -3.48
CA ALA A 57 -15.20 6.55 -3.31
C ALA A 57 -15.65 6.54 -1.83
N GLY A 58 -14.71 6.55 -0.88
CA GLY A 58 -15.00 6.49 0.54
C GLY A 58 -14.97 7.86 1.24
N PRO A 59 -15.35 7.92 2.53
CA PRO A 59 -15.26 9.15 3.35
C PRO A 59 -13.81 9.63 3.57
N ILE A 60 -12.81 8.84 3.16
CA ILE A 60 -11.40 9.21 3.16
C ILE A 60 -11.07 10.06 1.91
N GLY A 61 -11.79 9.89 0.81
CA GLY A 61 -11.64 10.71 -0.40
C GLY A 61 -11.99 12.18 -0.19
N THR A 62 -12.78 12.47 0.85
CA THR A 62 -13.14 13.84 1.25
C THR A 62 -12.14 14.49 2.20
N LEU A 63 -11.03 13.82 2.53
CA LEU A 63 -9.98 14.40 3.37
C LEU A 63 -9.36 15.63 2.69
N THR A 64 -9.07 16.65 3.49
CA THR A 64 -8.31 17.83 3.07
C THR A 64 -6.86 17.47 2.75
N ALA A 65 -6.17 18.32 1.98
CA ALA A 65 -4.76 18.11 1.64
C ALA A 65 -3.85 17.93 2.87
N SER A 66 -4.12 18.63 3.97
CA SER A 66 -3.38 18.50 5.23
C SER A 66 -3.66 17.19 5.96
N GLU A 67 -4.89 16.67 5.87
CA GLU A 67 -5.24 15.36 6.42
C GLU A 67 -4.60 14.23 5.62
N TRP A 68 -4.59 14.34 4.28
CA TRP A 68 -3.87 13.43 3.41
C TRP A 68 -2.37 13.36 3.74
N GLN A 69 -1.74 14.52 3.90
CA GLN A 69 -0.31 14.60 4.23
C GLN A 69 0.03 13.90 5.55
N ARG A 70 -0.92 13.80 6.50
CA ARG A 70 -0.74 13.06 7.76
C ARG A 70 -0.65 11.55 7.55
N TYR A 71 -1.26 11.01 6.49
CA TYR A 71 -1.31 9.57 6.22
C TYR A 71 -0.33 9.11 5.14
N THR A 72 0.00 9.97 4.16
CA THR A 72 0.83 9.58 3.00
C THR A 72 2.30 9.97 3.11
N GLY A 73 2.67 10.84 4.05
CA GLY A 73 4.02 11.42 4.10
C GLY A 73 4.29 12.41 2.96
N THR A 74 5.50 12.98 2.93
CA THR A 74 5.91 14.14 2.11
C THR A 74 5.97 13.92 0.59
N THR A 75 5.57 12.77 0.07
CA THR A 75 5.47 12.58 -1.38
C THR A 75 4.22 13.28 -1.90
N GLU A 76 4.41 14.19 -2.86
CA GLU A 76 3.32 14.88 -3.57
C GLU A 76 2.33 13.86 -4.14
N VAL A 77 1.19 13.70 -3.46
CA VAL A 77 0.04 13.01 -4.03
C VAL A 77 -0.56 13.96 -5.06
N THR A 78 -0.06 13.90 -6.30
CA THR A 78 -0.58 14.71 -7.42
C THR A 78 -1.93 14.21 -7.93
N ALA A 79 -2.37 13.03 -7.51
CA ALA A 79 -3.71 12.53 -7.77
C ALA A 79 -4.65 12.96 -6.63
N SER A 80 -5.11 14.20 -6.66
CA SER A 80 -6.36 14.55 -5.97
C SER A 80 -7.48 13.70 -6.57
N CYS A 81 -8.31 13.09 -5.72
CA CYS A 81 -9.56 12.48 -6.16
C CYS A 81 -10.32 13.46 -7.08
N PRO A 82 -10.82 13.02 -8.25
CA PRO A 82 -11.61 13.88 -9.12
C PRO A 82 -12.89 14.36 -8.44
#